data_AF-A0A6I5N774-F1
#
_entry.id   AF-A0A6I5N774-F1
#
_cell.length_a   1.000
_cell.length_b   1.000
_cell.length_c   1.000
_cell.angle_alpha   90.00
_cell.angle_beta   90.00
_cell.angle_gamma   90.00
#
_symmetry.space_group_name_H-M   'P 1'
#
loop_
_entity.id
_entity.type
_entity.pdbx_description
1 polymer ?
#
loop_
_entity_poly.entity_id
_entity_poly.type
_entity_poly.pdbx_seq_one_letter_code
_entity_poly.pdbx_strand_id
1 'polypeptide(L)' 'MSGEHEYSATRRTKRVHRRVVLKGTENFDADGVKLEPSDKQTASQRSDDDDRRILGELPPHWAVFSEKD' A
#
# COMPACT_ATOMS: atom_id res chain seq x y z
N MET A 1 1.24 8.31 60.50
CA MET A 1 2.26 8.64 59.50
C MET A 1 1.79 8.08 58.18
N SER A 2 1.58 8.98 57.21
CA SER A 2 1.08 8.72 55.87
C SER A 2 1.81 7.55 55.21
N GLY A 3 1.08 6.50 54.84
CA GLY A 3 1.61 5.41 54.05
C GLY A 3 2.10 5.96 52.72
N GLU A 4 3.41 5.90 52.50
CA GLU A 4 4.04 6.20 51.23
C GLU A 4 3.44 5.25 50.18
N HIS A 5 2.60 5.80 49.31
CA HIS A 5 2.12 5.04 48.16
C HIS A 5 3.30 4.88 47.19
N GLU A 6 4.00 3.74 47.32
CA GLU A 6 5.06 3.33 46.41
C GLU A 6 4.55 3.36 44.96
N TYR A 7 5.31 4.07 44.11
CA TYR A 7 4.92 4.31 42.72
C TYR A 7 4.94 3.00 41.94
N SER A 8 3.76 2.57 41.48
CA SER A 8 3.61 1.39 40.62
C SER A 8 3.32 1.82 39.18
N ALA A 9 4.32 1.69 38.31
CA ALA A 9 4.20 2.00 36.87
C ALA A 9 3.18 1.10 36.14
N THR A 10 2.87 -0.07 36.70
CA THR A 10 1.92 -1.06 36.17
C THR A 10 0.47 -0.82 36.59
N ARG A 11 0.21 0.16 37.48
CA ARG A 11 -1.15 0.52 37.91
C ARG A 11 -2.00 1.14 36.79
N ARG A 12 -1.37 1.64 35.71
CA ARG A 12 -2.10 2.17 34.56
C ARG A 12 -2.68 1.04 33.72
N THR A 13 -3.99 0.87 33.80
CA THR A 13 -4.73 0.06 32.83
C THR A 13 -4.69 0.75 31.46
N LYS A 14 -4.33 0.02 30.41
CA LYS A 14 -4.28 0.56 29.05
C LYS A 14 -5.69 0.98 28.64
N ARG A 15 -5.87 2.26 28.29
CA ARG A 15 -7.17 2.76 27.78
C ARG A 15 -7.46 2.09 26.44
N VAL A 16 -8.41 1.15 26.43
CA VAL A 16 -8.87 0.49 25.21
C VAL A 16 -9.88 1.41 24.51
N HIS A 17 -9.56 1.87 23.32
CA HIS A 17 -10.44 2.67 22.47
C HIS A 17 -11.31 1.73 21.65
N ARG A 18 -12.64 1.87 21.78
CA ARG A 18 -13.60 1.07 21.00
C ARG A 18 -13.88 1.78 19.68
N ARG A 19 -13.58 1.12 18.55
CA ARG A 19 -13.96 1.63 17.22
C ARG A 19 -15.47 1.47 17.06
N VAL A 20 -16.18 2.58 16.89
CA VAL A 20 -17.56 2.56 16.43
C VAL A 20 -17.51 2.33 14.91
N VAL A 21 -18.09 1.22 14.45
CA VAL A 21 -18.17 0.89 13.02
C VAL A 21 -19.64 1.03 12.62
N LEU A 22 -19.95 2.07 11.84
CA LEU A 22 -21.23 2.15 11.15
C LEU A 22 -21.10 1.32 9.88
N LYS A 23 -21.91 0.26 9.75
CA LYS A 23 -22.01 -0.50 8.51
C LYS A 23 -22.88 0.32 7.54
N GLY A 24 -22.40 0.52 6.32
CA GLY A 24 -23.22 1.11 5.25
C GLY A 24 -24.44 0.23 4.96
N THR A 25 -25.50 0.84 4.39
CA THR A 25 -26.73 0.14 3.96
C THR A 25 -26.73 -0.16 2.46
N GLU A 26 -25.60 0.05 1.79
CA GLU A 26 -25.47 -0.13 0.35
C GLU A 26 -25.40 -1.63 0.00
N ASN A 27 -26.33 -2.06 -0.86
CA ASN A 27 -26.29 -3.39 -1.49
C ASN A 27 -25.48 -3.26 -2.77
N PHE A 28 -24.19 -3.60 -2.71
CA PHE A 28 -23.42 -3.81 -3.92
C PHE A 28 -23.93 -5.11 -4.56
N ASP A 29 -24.72 -5.00 -5.61
CA ASP A 29 -25.06 -6.16 -6.45
C ASP A 29 -23.74 -6.75 -6.95
N ALA A 30 -23.57 -8.07 -6.79
CA ALA A 30 -22.32 -8.78 -7.11
C ALA A 30 -21.87 -8.60 -8.58
N ASP A 31 -22.76 -8.11 -9.44
CA ASP A 31 -22.54 -7.91 -10.87
C ASP A 31 -22.41 -6.42 -11.28
N GLY A 32 -22.30 -5.50 -10.32
CA GLY A 32 -22.30 -4.05 -10.58
C GLY A 32 -21.00 -3.47 -11.13
N VAL A 33 -19.91 -4.25 -11.17
CA VAL A 33 -18.61 -3.81 -11.69
C VAL A 33 -18.26 -4.68 -12.91
N LYS A 34 -18.33 -4.08 -14.10
CA LYS A 34 -17.78 -4.70 -15.30
C LYS A 34 -16.27 -4.79 -15.12
N LEU A 35 -15.74 -6.01 -15.07
CA LEU A 35 -14.29 -6.23 -15.05
C LEU A 35 -13.73 -5.77 -16.39
N GLU A 36 -12.97 -4.70 -16.38
CA GLU A 36 -12.26 -4.23 -17.56
C GLU A 36 -11.12 -5.22 -17.88
N PRO A 37 -10.70 -5.34 -19.15
CA PRO A 37 -9.59 -6.22 -19.52
C PRO A 37 -8.31 -5.92 -18.74
N SER A 38 -8.11 -4.65 -18.36
CA SER A 38 -6.99 -4.19 -17.53
C SER A 38 -7.03 -4.72 -16.10
N ASP A 39 -8.20 -5.03 -15.55
CA ASP A 39 -8.35 -5.61 -14.20
C ASP A 39 -7.88 -7.07 -14.16
N LYS A 40 -7.81 -7.71 -15.34
CA LYS A 40 -7.35 -9.09 -15.52
C LYS A 40 -5.86 -9.17 -15.87
N GLN A 41 -5.18 -8.02 -16.06
CA GLN A 41 -3.75 -8.02 -16.34
C GLN A 41 -2.96 -8.46 -15.11
N THR A 42 -2.27 -9.58 -15.25
CA THR A 42 -1.36 -10.10 -14.24
C THR A 42 -0.19 -9.13 -14.02
N ALA A 43 0.40 -9.16 -12.83
CA ALA A 43 1.57 -8.34 -12.53
C ALA A 43 2.75 -8.63 -13.48
N SER A 44 2.90 -9.89 -13.92
CA SER A 44 3.93 -10.29 -14.87
C SER A 44 3.76 -9.62 -16.23
N GLN A 45 2.53 -9.59 -16.76
CA GLN A 45 2.26 -8.99 -18.06
C GLN A 45 2.54 -7.48 -18.06
N ARG A 46 2.23 -6.80 -16.95
CA ARG A 46 2.58 -5.37 -16.78
C ARG A 46 4.10 -5.16 -16.76
N SER A 47 4.84 -6.00 -16.03
CA SER A 47 6.31 -5.92 -16.01
C SER A 47 6.91 -6.10 -17.40
N ASP A 48 6.46 -7.10 -18.15
CA ASP A 48 6.98 -7.39 -19.49
C ASP A 48 6.71 -6.23 -20.47
N ASP A 49 5.53 -5.62 -20.38
CA ASP A 49 5.17 -4.47 -21.22
C ASP A 49 5.92 -3.20 -20.80
N ASP A 50 6.18 -3.03 -19.50
CA ASP A 50 7.02 -1.95 -18.97
C ASP A 50 8.49 -2.13 -19.38
N ASP A 51 9.04 -3.34 -19.31
CA ASP A 51 10.40 -3.66 -19.75
C ASP A 51 10.58 -3.39 -21.24
N ARG A 52 9.63 -3.81 -22.08
CA ARG A 52 9.64 -3.49 -23.52
C ARG A 52 9.63 -1.99 -23.77
N ARG A 53 8.87 -1.23 -22.98
CA ARG A 53 8.78 0.24 -23.12
C ARG A 53 10.07 0.92 -22.66
N ILE A 54 10.63 0.50 -21.53
CA ILE A 54 11.90 1.02 -20.99
C ILE A 54 13.04 0.79 -21.98
N LEU A 55 13.05 -0.35 -22.69
CA LEU A 55 14.07 -0.66 -23.69
C LEU A 55 13.84 0.04 -25.03
N GLY A 56 12.60 0.38 -25.39
CA GLY A 56 12.25 0.99 -26.68
C GLY A 56 12.27 2.52 -26.69
N GLU A 57 12.03 3.18 -25.55
CA GLU A 57 11.85 4.63 -25.43
C GLU A 57 12.90 5.26 -24.52
N LEU A 58 14.15 4.77 -24.56
CA LEU A 58 15.24 5.30 -23.76
C LEU A 58 15.81 6.58 -24.43
N PRO A 59 15.69 7.78 -23.82
CA PRO A 59 16.32 8.99 -24.30
C PRO A 59 17.78 8.81 -24.73
N PRO A 60 18.21 9.47 -25.83
CA PRO A 60 19.53 9.27 -26.42
C PRO A 60 20.70 9.63 -25.50
N HIS A 61 20.46 10.35 -24.40
CA HIS A 61 21.48 10.69 -23.41
C HIS A 61 21.61 9.65 -22.27
N TRP A 62 20.78 8.61 -22.24
CA TRP A 62 20.81 7.54 -21.22
C TRP A 62 21.64 6.32 -21.61
N ALA A 63 22.05 6.19 -22.88
CA ALA A 63 22.88 5.10 -23.39
C ALA A 63 24.29 5.54 -23.86
N VAL A 64 24.71 6.77 -23.55
CA VAL A 64 26.03 7.29 -23.97
C VAL A 64 27.08 6.91 -22.92
N PHE A 65 27.84 5.86 -23.21
CA PHE A 65 29.05 5.52 -22.47
C PHE A 65 30.23 6.23 -23.12
N SER A 66 30.81 7.22 -22.45
CA SER A 66 32.08 7.81 -22.90
C SER A 66 33.20 6.83 -22.58
N GLU A 67 33.84 6.26 -23.60
CA GLU A 67 35.13 5.61 -23.45
C GLU A 67 36.13 6.68 -23.00
N LYS A 68 36.75 6.44 -21.84
CA LYS A 68 37.78 7.32 -21.30
C LYS A 68 39.11 6.82 -21.84
N ASP A 69 39.67 7.53 -22.81
CA ASP A 69 41.07 7.37 -23.24
C ASP A 69 42.05 7.61 -22.08
#